data_AF-A0A3D2V1P3-F1
#
_entry.id   AF-A0A3D2V1P3-F1
#
_cell.length_a   1.000
_cell.length_b   1.000
_cell.length_c   1.000
_cell.angle_alpha   90.00
_cell.angle_beta   90.00
_cell.angle_gamma   90.00
#
_symmetry.space_group_name_H-M   'P 1'
#
loop_
_entity.id
_entity.type
_entity.pdbx_description
1 polymer ?
#
loop_
_entity_poly.entity_id
_entity_poly.type
_entity_poly.pdbx_seq_one_letter_code
_entity_poly.pdbx_strand_id
1 'polypeptide(L)' 'LNGRQCSCYPAVSPDLELCGAEYIPTADGFDNAHVDGNLVTAPAWPAHPAWMAKFIELLDSQG' A
#
# COMPACT_ATOMS: atom_id res chain seq x y z
N LEU A 1 12.36 -2.63 -0.25
CA LEU A 1 11.32 -2.56 0.82
C LEU A 1 11.49 -3.75 1.77
N ASN A 2 12.74 -4.07 2.12
CA ASN A 2 13.07 -5.33 2.77
C ASN A 2 12.38 -5.44 4.15
N GLY A 3 11.63 -6.54 4.35
CA GLY A 3 10.87 -6.80 5.57
C GLY A 3 9.61 -5.95 5.75
N ARG A 4 9.15 -5.24 4.72
CA ARG A 4 7.93 -4.40 4.77
C ARG A 4 6.77 -5.07 4.03
N GLN A 5 5.55 -4.76 4.45
CA GLN A 5 4.32 -5.12 3.74
C GLN A 5 3.92 -3.99 2.80
N CYS A 6 3.70 -4.29 1.53
CA CYS A 6 3.49 -3.28 0.51
C CYS A 6 2.49 -3.76 -0.55
N SER A 7 1.51 -2.92 -0.88
CA SER A 7 0.67 -3.11 -2.07
C SER A 7 1.26 -2.36 -3.27
N CYS A 8 0.96 -2.83 -4.47
CA CYS A 8 1.32 -2.18 -5.73
C CYS A 8 0.38 -2.65 -6.84
N TYR A 9 0.52 -2.06 -8.03
CA TYR A 9 -0.12 -2.61 -9.21
C TYR A 9 0.38 -4.06 -9.43
N PRO A 10 -0.49 -5.04 -9.75
CA PRO A 10 -0.12 -6.47 -9.76
C PRO A 10 1.09 -6.81 -10.64
N ALA A 11 1.28 -6.11 -11.77
CA ALA A 11 2.45 -6.34 -12.63
C ALA A 11 3.79 -5.98 -11.98
N VAL A 12 3.78 -5.21 -10.89
CA VAL A 12 4.97 -4.77 -10.12
C VAL A 12 5.20 -5.67 -8.90
N SER A 13 4.32 -6.63 -8.60
CA SER A 13 4.48 -7.51 -7.42
C SER A 13 5.81 -8.30 -7.42
N PRO A 14 6.35 -8.77 -8.57
CA PRO A 14 7.63 -9.47 -8.57
C PRO A 14 8.79 -8.59 -8.07
N ASP A 15 8.78 -7.28 -8.38
CA ASP A 15 9.80 -6.34 -7.92
C ASP A 15 9.78 -6.15 -6.40
N LEU A 16 8.59 -6.21 -5.78
CA LEU A 16 8.44 -6.16 -4.33
C LEU A 16 9.06 -7.39 -3.66
N GLU A 17 8.74 -8.58 -4.15
CA GLU A 17 9.28 -9.84 -3.65
C GLU A 17 10.81 -9.89 -3.81
N LEU A 18 11.32 -9.50 -4.98
CA LEU A 18 12.76 -9.43 -5.26
C LEU A 18 13.50 -8.47 -4.33
N CYS A 19 12.84 -7.40 -3.86
CA CYS A 19 13.42 -6.45 -2.91
C CYS A 19 13.15 -6.79 -1.42
N GLY A 20 12.62 -7.98 -1.16
CA GLY A 20 12.37 -8.55 0.17
C GLY A 20 11.12 -8.05 0.87
N ALA A 21 10.16 -7.48 0.13
CA ALA A 21 8.86 -7.08 0.68
C ALA A 21 7.83 -8.21 0.58
N GLU A 22 6.85 -8.18 1.48
CA GLU A 22 5.63 -8.99 1.37
C GLU A 22 4.60 -8.23 0.53
N TYR A 23 4.18 -8.83 -0.59
CA TYR A 23 3.15 -8.24 -1.44
C TYR A 23 1.76 -8.37 -0.81
N ILE A 24 1.05 -7.24 -0.70
CA ILE A 24 -0.34 -7.18 -0.27
C ILE A 24 -1.27 -7.17 -1.49
N PRO A 25 -2.07 -8.24 -1.71
CA PRO A 25 -2.91 -8.37 -2.89
C PRO A 25 -3.96 -7.26 -3.05
N THR A 26 -4.26 -6.96 -4.30
CA THR A 26 -5.34 -6.05 -4.69
C THR A 26 -6.71 -6.70 -4.45
N ALA A 27 -7.68 -5.92 -3.96
CA ALA A 27 -9.10 -6.31 -3.94
C ALA A 27 -9.71 -6.28 -5.36
N ASP A 28 -10.81 -7.00 -5.59
CA ASP A 28 -11.50 -7.07 -6.90
C ASP A 28 -11.78 -5.68 -7.51
N GLY A 29 -12.07 -4.68 -6.67
CA GLY A 29 -12.37 -3.30 -7.07
C GLY A 29 -11.16 -2.38 -7.23
N PHE A 30 -9.94 -2.84 -6.94
CA PHE A 30 -8.72 -2.01 -6.91
C PHE A 30 -8.82 -0.80 -5.95
N ASP A 31 -9.68 -0.90 -4.94
CA ASP A 31 -10.09 0.19 -4.06
C ASP A 31 -9.50 0.10 -2.64
N ASN A 32 -8.74 -0.96 -2.35
CA ASN A 32 -8.07 -1.15 -1.07
C ASN A 32 -6.75 -0.37 -0.96
N ALA A 33 -6.41 0.06 0.26
CA ALA A 33 -5.11 0.61 0.61
C ALA A 33 -4.55 -0.12 1.83
N HIS A 34 -3.22 -0.25 1.91
CA HIS A 34 -2.52 -0.93 3.01
C HIS A 34 -1.61 0.04 3.75
N VAL A 35 -1.54 -0.12 5.07
CA VAL A 35 -0.64 0.64 5.95
C VAL A 35 0.29 -0.33 6.68
N ASP A 36 1.59 -0.11 6.55
CA ASP A 36 2.64 -0.77 7.33
C ASP A 36 3.51 0.30 8.00
N GLY A 37 3.33 0.52 9.30
CA GLY A 37 3.99 1.61 10.03
C GLY A 37 3.72 2.97 9.37
N ASN A 38 4.76 3.58 8.81
CA ASN A 38 4.69 4.87 8.12
C ASN A 38 4.46 4.78 6.59
N LEU A 39 4.29 3.58 6.04
CA LEU A 39 4.15 3.36 4.60
C LEU A 39 2.69 3.11 4.24
N VAL A 40 2.11 3.99 3.42
CA VAL A 40 0.74 3.83 2.86
C VAL A 40 0.85 3.51 1.38
N THR A 41 0.29 2.38 0.97
CA THR A 41 0.38 1.86 -0.40
C THR A 41 -0.98 1.46 -0.94
N ALA A 42 -1.14 1.47 -2.25
CA ALA A 42 -2.39 1.15 -2.92
C ALA A 42 -2.11 0.58 -4.32
N PRO A 43 -3.03 -0.24 -4.87
CA PRO A 43 -2.77 -0.96 -6.12
C PRO A 43 -3.01 -0.12 -7.38
N ALA A 44 -3.96 0.83 -7.35
CA ALA A 44 -4.25 1.73 -8.46
C ALA A 44 -5.11 2.94 -8.01
N TRP A 45 -5.47 3.79 -8.98
CA TRP A 45 -6.27 4.99 -8.78
C TRP A 45 -7.68 4.80 -8.17
N PRO A 46 -8.40 3.66 -8.30
CA PRO A 46 -9.68 3.49 -7.61
C PRO A 46 -9.55 3.55 -6.08
N ALA A 47 -8.38 3.20 -5.54
CA ALA A 47 -8.07 3.27 -4.11
C ALA A 47 -7.69 4.67 -3.60
N HIS A 48 -7.68 5.72 -4.45
CA HIS A 48 -7.33 7.07 -3.99
C HIS A 48 -8.10 7.53 -2.74
N PRO A 49 -9.43 7.31 -2.61
CA PRO A 49 -10.15 7.70 -1.40
C PRO A 49 -9.60 7.00 -0.15
N ALA A 50 -9.41 5.68 -0.20
CA ALA A 50 -8.89 4.90 0.92
C ALA A 50 -7.43 5.26 1.26
N TRP A 51 -6.59 5.41 0.23
CA TRP A 51 -5.17 5.76 0.39
C TRP A 51 -5.01 7.15 1.02
N MET A 52 -5.74 8.16 0.53
CA MET A 52 -5.67 9.52 1.08
C MET A 52 -6.15 9.57 2.53
N ALA A 53 -7.27 8.90 2.85
CA ALA A 53 -7.77 8.83 4.21
C ALA A 53 -6.72 8.25 5.18
N LYS A 54 -6.09 7.13 4.79
CA LYS A 54 -5.02 6.50 5.59
C LYS A 54 -3.77 7.35 5.70
N PHE A 55 -3.40 8.06 4.65
CA PHE A 55 -2.25 8.97 4.69
C PHE A 55 -2.49 10.14 5.64
N ILE A 56 -3.68 10.75 5.61
CA ILE A 56 -4.05 11.84 6.54
C ILE A 56 -4.10 11.32 7.99
N GLU A 57 -4.70 10.15 8.23
CA GLU A 57 -4.69 9.50 9.56
C GLU A 57 -3.27 9.37 10.13
N LEU A 58 -2.30 8.97 9.30
CA LEU A 58 -0.90 8.89 9.73
C LEU A 58 -0.31 10.26 10.07
N LEU A 59 -0.58 11.30 9.27
CA LEU A 59 -0.08 12.64 9.55
C LEU A 59 -0.64 13.20 10.86
N ASP A 60 -1.93 12.98 11.12
CA ASP A 60 -2.58 13.42 12.36
C ASP A 60 -2.05 12.66 13.58
N SER A 61 -1.77 11.36 13.43
CA SER A 61 -1.26 10.52 14.53
C SER A 61 0.18 10.84 14.98
N GLN A 62 0.91 11.65 14.20
CA GLN A 62 2.29 12.06 14.51
C GLN A 62 2.36 13.45 15.17
N GLY A 63 1.20 14.09 15.41
CA GLY A 63 1.07 15.39 16.06
C GLY A 63 0.99 15.35 17.58
#